data_AF-A0A2G6X6R5-F1
#
_entry.id   AF-A0A2G6X6R5-F1
#
_cell.length_a   1.000
_cell.length_b   1.000
_cell.length_c   1.000
_cell.angle_alpha   90.00
_cell.angle_beta   90.00
_cell.angle_gamma   90.00
#
_symmetry.space_group_name_H-M   'P 1'
#
loop_
_entity.id
_entity.type
_entity.pdbx_description
1 polymer ?
#
loop_
_entity_poly.entity_id
_entity_poly.type
_entity_poly.pdbx_seq_one_letter_code
_entity_poly.pdbx_strand_id
1 'polypeptide(L)'
;MFFSLLVSGNAKENVLYRRLSCKPMAFDPQLWRILGMTENLQAPLGLRAGGAYTLYGVPLYEGSIATSEWSEDGLLNASRGCLVEAEACIKSNHHLRSDDAFMELGEAFNLSIQKSVPNTAWNFWKERLIHRVLKGERNQAMSIAETRIAARDSGGFIIGGQTFYQLSQRQLKSHTASIG
;
A
#
# COMPACT_ATOMS: atom_id res chain seq x y z
N MET A 1 3.63 -10.77 4.62
CA MET A 1 3.14 -9.39 4.85
C MET A 1 4.32 -8.48 5.17
N PHE A 2 4.31 -7.24 4.69
CA PHE A 2 5.25 -6.18 5.08
C PHE A 2 4.56 -5.20 6.02
N PHE A 3 5.23 -4.83 7.10
CA PHE A 3 4.76 -3.85 8.07
C PHE A 3 5.70 -2.65 8.08
N SER A 4 5.15 -1.45 8.07
CA SER A 4 5.91 -0.20 8.13
C SER A 4 5.41 0.64 9.29
N LEU A 5 6.31 0.92 10.23
CA LEU A 5 6.10 1.90 11.28
C LEU A 5 6.77 3.21 10.84
N LEU A 6 5.96 4.23 10.57
CA LEU A 6 6.43 5.59 10.39
C LEU A 6 6.38 6.29 11.75
N VAL A 7 7.50 6.87 12.18
CA VAL A 7 7.58 7.77 13.34
C VAL A 7 8.03 9.14 12.84
N SER A 8 7.34 10.19 13.25
CA SER A 8 7.62 11.57 12.82
C SER A 8 7.53 12.50 14.03
N GLY A 9 8.51 13.38 14.19
CA GLY A 9 8.60 14.24 15.36
C GLY A 9 8.13 15.67 15.11
N ASN A 10 7.42 16.24 16.08
CA ASN A 10 7.18 17.66 16.22
C ASN A 10 7.83 18.20 17.50
N ALA A 11 9.01 18.81 17.33
CA ALA A 11 9.81 19.33 18.44
C ALA A 11 9.11 20.45 19.22
N LYS A 12 8.29 21.26 18.54
CA LYS A 12 7.58 22.37 19.18
C LYS A 12 6.51 21.88 20.15
N GLU A 13 5.86 20.78 19.81
CA GLU A 13 4.80 20.17 20.60
C GLU A 13 5.32 19.11 21.56
N ASN A 14 6.61 18.75 21.48
CA ASN A 14 7.19 17.61 22.18
C ASN A 14 6.40 16.32 21.93
N VAL A 15 6.11 16.01 20.66
CA VAL A 15 5.29 14.86 20.26
C VAL A 15 5.97 14.04 19.16
N LEU A 16 5.93 12.72 19.30
CA LEU A 16 6.14 11.78 18.20
C LEU A 16 4.79 11.28 17.68
N TYR A 17 4.51 11.59 16.42
CA TYR A 17 3.44 10.96 15.65
C TYR A 17 3.89 9.61 15.15
N ARG A 18 2.98 8.63 15.15
CA ARG A 18 3.25 7.28 14.66
C ARG A 18 2.09 6.75 13.83
N ARG A 19 2.42 5.97 12.81
CA ARG A 19 1.48 5.20 12.00
C ARG A 19 2.09 3.85 11.70
N LEU A 20 1.38 2.78 12.06
CA LEU A 20 1.70 1.44 11.58
C LEU A 20 0.79 1.11 10.41
N SER A 21 1.36 0.60 9.33
CA SER A 21 0.61 0.15 8.16
C SER A 21 1.12 -1.20 7.67
N CYS A 22 0.29 -1.94 6.94
CA CYS A 22 0.70 -3.18 6.30
C CYS A 22 0.34 -3.24 4.82
N LYS A 23 1.09 -4.04 4.06
CA LYS A 23 0.77 -4.44 2.69
C LYS A 23 1.47 -5.73 2.29
N PRO A 24 0.96 -6.51 1.33
CA PRO A 24 1.66 -7.67 0.83
C PRO A 24 2.96 -7.29 0.11
N MET A 25 4.06 -8.01 0.38
CA MET A 25 5.35 -7.74 -0.27
C MET A 25 5.32 -7.98 -1.78
N ALA A 26 4.43 -8.84 -2.25
CA ALA A 26 4.28 -9.21 -3.65
C ALA A 26 3.59 -8.11 -4.50
N PHE A 27 2.96 -7.13 -3.86
CA PHE A 27 2.16 -6.13 -4.58
C PHE A 27 3.05 -5.09 -5.29
N ASP A 28 4.07 -4.52 -4.64
CA ASP A 28 4.96 -3.55 -5.30
C ASP A 28 5.71 -4.16 -6.51
N PRO A 29 6.26 -5.39 -6.44
CA PRO A 29 6.84 -6.05 -7.61
C PRO A 29 5.86 -6.17 -8.77
N GLN A 30 4.60 -6.50 -8.49
CA GLN A 30 3.60 -6.62 -9.53
C GLN A 30 3.20 -5.26 -10.10
N LEU A 31 3.08 -4.23 -9.25
CA LEU A 31 2.91 -2.85 -9.68
C LEU A 31 4.04 -2.43 -10.63
N TRP A 32 5.30 -2.64 -10.25
CA TRP A 32 6.45 -2.25 -11.07
C TRP A 32 6.51 -3.00 -12.41
N ARG A 33 6.15 -4.28 -12.44
CA ARG A 33 6.03 -5.03 -13.71
C ARG A 33 4.97 -4.41 -14.63
N ILE A 34 3.81 -4.03 -14.09
CA ILE A 34 2.75 -3.36 -14.85
C ILE A 34 3.24 -2.01 -15.39
N LEU A 35 3.94 -1.24 -14.55
CA LEU A 35 4.47 0.08 -14.93
C LEU A 35 5.69 0.01 -15.86
N GLY A 36 6.24 -1.19 -16.12
CA GLY A 36 7.46 -1.37 -16.91
C GLY A 36 8.75 -0.97 -16.18
N MET A 37 8.71 -0.82 -14.86
CA MET A 37 9.83 -0.40 -14.01
C MET A 37 10.54 -1.60 -13.36
N THR A 38 10.86 -2.61 -14.16
CA THR A 38 11.40 -3.89 -13.66
C THR A 38 12.76 -3.75 -12.96
N GLU A 39 13.50 -2.69 -13.22
CA GLU A 39 14.72 -2.30 -12.52
C GLU A 39 14.50 -2.14 -11.00
N ASN A 40 13.29 -1.74 -10.57
CA ASN A 40 12.96 -1.58 -9.16
C ASN A 40 12.84 -2.92 -8.41
N LEU A 41 12.77 -4.06 -9.11
CA LEU A 41 12.67 -5.37 -8.46
C LEU A 41 13.87 -5.68 -7.54
N GLN A 42 15.03 -5.07 -7.83
CA GLN A 42 16.25 -5.19 -7.02
C GLN A 42 16.44 -4.04 -6.02
N ALA A 43 15.48 -3.11 -5.93
CA ALA A 43 15.58 -1.96 -5.04
C ALA A 43 15.53 -2.38 -3.55
N PRO A 44 16.19 -1.60 -2.66
CA PRO A 44 16.22 -1.90 -1.24
C PRO A 44 14.83 -1.82 -0.61
N LEU A 45 14.65 -2.52 0.52
CA LEU A 45 13.38 -2.59 1.25
C LEU A 45 12.82 -1.20 1.63
N GLY A 46 13.71 -0.22 1.86
CA GLY A 46 13.32 1.17 2.15
C GLY A 46 12.48 1.81 1.04
N LEU A 47 12.72 1.46 -0.24
CA LEU A 47 11.88 1.95 -1.34
C LEU A 47 10.44 1.43 -1.21
N ARG A 48 10.25 0.20 -0.71
CA ARG A 48 8.92 -0.40 -0.49
C ARG A 48 8.18 0.23 0.68
N ALA A 49 8.91 0.76 1.67
CA ALA A 49 8.34 1.37 2.86
C ALA A 49 7.64 2.72 2.60
N GLY A 50 8.19 3.52 1.69
CA GLY A 50 7.66 4.86 1.42
C GLY A 50 8.25 5.53 0.17
N GLY A 51 8.78 4.75 -0.76
CA GLY A 51 9.32 5.25 -2.02
C GLY A 51 8.24 5.63 -3.03
N ALA A 52 8.63 6.45 -4.00
CA ALA A 52 7.80 6.73 -5.17
C ALA A 52 7.44 5.44 -5.92
N TYR A 53 6.26 5.42 -6.56
CA TYR A 53 5.78 4.28 -7.35
C TYR A 53 5.57 2.99 -6.53
N THR A 54 5.14 3.10 -5.28
CA THR A 54 4.73 1.97 -4.45
C THR A 54 3.25 2.04 -4.11
N LEU A 55 2.64 0.92 -3.71
CA LEU A 55 1.30 0.96 -3.12
C LEU A 55 1.40 1.43 -1.67
N TYR A 56 0.46 2.27 -1.25
CA TYR A 56 0.36 2.66 0.14
C TYR A 56 -0.16 1.49 0.97
N GLY A 57 0.43 1.28 2.16
CA GLY A 57 -0.10 0.32 3.11
C GLY A 57 -1.44 0.78 3.70
N VAL A 58 -2.24 -0.18 4.15
CA VAL A 58 -3.46 0.12 4.92
C VAL A 58 -3.04 0.37 6.37
N PRO A 59 -3.45 1.50 6.98
CA PRO A 59 -3.10 1.80 8.36
C PRO A 59 -3.81 0.83 9.31
N LEU A 60 -3.03 0.27 10.25
CA LEU A 60 -3.54 -0.56 11.34
C LEU A 60 -3.83 0.28 12.57
N TYR A 61 -3.00 1.29 12.82
CA TYR A 61 -3.28 2.33 13.82
C TYR A 61 -2.47 3.60 13.51
N GLU A 62 -2.93 4.69 14.11
CA GLU A 62 -2.30 6.00 14.08
C GLU A 62 -2.42 6.63 15.47
N GLY A 63 -1.43 7.42 15.87
CA GLY A 63 -1.47 8.10 17.16
C GLY A 63 -0.27 9.01 17.40
N SER A 64 -0.22 9.59 18.60
CA SER A 64 0.89 10.40 19.09
C SER A 64 1.34 9.96 20.48
N ILE A 65 2.63 10.11 20.78
CA ILE A 65 3.22 9.91 22.11
C ILE A 65 3.91 11.23 22.45
N ALA A 66 3.53 11.81 23.59
CA ALA A 66 4.23 12.97 24.12
C ALA A 66 5.61 12.55 24.63
N THR A 67 6.61 13.38 24.37
CA THR A 67 7.95 13.27 24.93
C THR A 67 8.03 14.24 26.10
N SER A 68 8.55 13.82 27.26
CA SER A 68 8.73 14.71 28.41
C SER A 68 9.70 15.86 28.11
N GLU A 69 10.66 15.60 27.24
CA GLU A 69 11.68 16.53 26.78
C GLU A 69 12.14 16.16 25.36
N TRP A 70 12.49 17.16 24.55
CA TRP A 70 13.08 16.95 23.22
C TRP A 70 14.59 16.68 23.31
N SER A 71 14.96 15.69 24.13
CA SER A 71 16.32 15.21 24.33
C SER A 71 16.51 13.85 23.66
N GLU A 72 17.76 13.40 23.55
CA GLU A 72 18.07 12.05 23.06
C GLU A 72 17.35 10.98 23.88
N ASP A 73 17.40 11.06 25.22
CA ASP A 73 16.76 10.10 26.12
C ASP A 73 15.22 10.16 26.02
N GLY A 74 14.64 11.35 25.93
CA GLY A 74 13.20 11.53 25.74
C GLY A 74 12.71 10.92 24.42
N LEU A 75 13.44 11.17 23.33
CA LEU A 75 13.13 10.60 22.01
C LEU A 75 13.34 9.09 21.97
N LEU A 76 14.39 8.57 22.62
CA LEU A 76 14.65 7.13 22.70
C LEU A 76 13.53 6.40 23.45
N ASN A 77 13.10 6.93 24.59
CA ASN A 77 12.03 6.36 25.39
C ASN A 77 10.68 6.38 24.65
N ALA A 78 10.34 7.51 24.03
CA ALA A 78 9.12 7.62 23.24
C ALA A 78 9.14 6.69 22.02
N SER A 79 10.28 6.58 21.32
CA SER A 79 10.44 5.67 20.18
C SER A 79 10.32 4.20 20.59
N ARG A 80 10.86 3.81 21.76
CA ARG A 80 10.64 2.47 22.33
C ARG A 80 9.15 2.21 22.58
N GLY A 81 8.42 3.20 23.11
CA GLY A 81 6.96 3.12 23.25
C GLY A 81 6.25 2.84 21.93
N CYS A 82 6.60 3.58 20.86
CA CYS A 82 6.08 3.33 19.51
C CYS A 82 6.34 1.88 19.04
N LEU A 83 7.53 1.35 19.30
CA LEU A 83 7.91 -0.01 18.90
C LEU A 83 7.13 -1.09 19.67
N VAL A 84 6.95 -0.93 20.98
CA VAL A 84 6.17 -1.87 21.82
C VAL A 84 4.72 -1.94 21.34
N GLU A 85 4.09 -0.79 21.08
CA GLU A 85 2.73 -0.74 20.55
C GLU A 85 2.63 -1.34 19.15
N ALA A 86 3.61 -1.06 18.28
CA ALA A 86 3.68 -1.68 16.96
C ALA A 86 3.76 -3.20 17.04
N GLU A 87 4.63 -3.73 17.91
CA GLU A 87 4.78 -5.17 18.10
C GLU A 87 3.49 -5.81 18.64
N ALA A 88 2.85 -5.19 19.63
CA ALA A 88 1.57 -5.66 20.17
C ALA A 88 0.48 -5.68 19.09
N CYS A 89 0.38 -4.62 18.28
CA CYS A 89 -0.56 -4.54 17.17
C CYS A 89 -0.30 -5.65 16.14
N ILE A 90 0.95 -5.86 15.72
CA ILE A 90 1.32 -6.93 14.77
C ILE A 90 0.94 -8.31 15.32
N LYS A 91 1.20 -8.58 16.61
CA LYS A 91 0.82 -9.85 17.25
C LYS A 91 -0.69 -10.06 17.28
N SER A 92 -1.46 -9.02 17.63
CA SER A 92 -2.93 -9.08 17.63
C SER A 92 -3.52 -9.31 16.22
N ASN A 93 -2.82 -8.88 15.18
CA ASN A 93 -3.21 -9.00 13.78
C ASN A 93 -2.50 -10.14 13.04
N HIS A 94 -2.15 -11.24 13.73
CA HIS A 94 -1.45 -12.37 13.12
C HIS A 94 -2.20 -13.04 11.95
N HIS A 95 -3.52 -12.85 11.85
CA HIS A 95 -4.36 -13.32 10.75
C HIS A 95 -4.07 -12.58 9.43
N LEU A 96 -3.51 -11.36 9.47
CA LEU A 96 -3.12 -10.56 8.29
C LEU A 96 -1.84 -11.08 7.60
N ARG A 97 -1.60 -12.39 7.62
CA ARG A 97 -0.44 -13.02 6.97
C ARG A 97 -0.73 -13.49 5.54
N SER A 98 -1.99 -13.52 5.12
CA SER A 98 -2.41 -13.82 3.75
C SER A 98 -2.78 -12.55 2.98
N ASP A 99 -2.70 -12.65 1.65
CA ASP A 99 -3.13 -11.58 0.76
C ASP A 99 -4.65 -11.38 0.86
N ASP A 100 -5.44 -12.45 1.01
CA ASP A 100 -6.91 -12.37 1.15
C ASP A 100 -7.33 -11.59 2.41
N ALA A 101 -6.68 -11.85 3.56
CA ALA A 101 -6.96 -11.11 4.79
C ALA A 101 -6.58 -9.62 4.67
N PHE A 102 -5.51 -9.31 3.93
CA PHE A 102 -5.19 -7.92 3.60
C PHE A 102 -6.24 -7.27 2.71
N MET A 103 -6.77 -8.01 1.72
CA MET A 103 -7.83 -7.49 0.86
C MET A 103 -9.08 -7.15 1.68
N GLU A 104 -9.52 -8.02 2.59
CA GLU A 104 -10.66 -7.75 3.48
C GLU A 104 -10.44 -6.48 4.32
N LEU A 105 -9.26 -6.34 4.93
CA LEU A 105 -8.89 -5.14 5.68
C LEU A 105 -8.94 -3.88 4.81
N GLY A 106 -8.34 -3.92 3.62
CA GLY A 106 -8.29 -2.77 2.72
C GLY A 106 -9.65 -2.38 2.16
N GLU A 107 -10.54 -3.35 1.93
CA GLU A 107 -11.94 -3.10 1.56
C GLU A 107 -12.70 -2.37 2.67
N ALA A 108 -12.58 -2.86 3.91
CA ALA A 108 -13.19 -2.23 5.07
C ALA A 108 -12.67 -0.79 5.27
N PHE A 109 -11.36 -0.60 5.12
CA PHE A 109 -10.73 0.71 5.19
C PHE A 109 -11.22 1.65 4.07
N ASN A 110 -11.31 1.16 2.83
CA ASN A 110 -11.84 1.93 1.69
C ASN A 110 -13.24 2.47 1.96
N LEU A 111 -14.13 1.59 2.43
CA LEU A 111 -15.50 1.95 2.76
C LEU A 111 -15.56 2.99 3.89
N SER A 112 -14.68 2.87 4.89
CA SER A 112 -14.58 3.82 5.99
C SER A 112 -14.16 5.21 5.50
N ILE A 113 -13.09 5.29 4.69
CA ILE A 113 -12.57 6.56 4.16
C ILE A 113 -13.57 7.23 3.21
N GLN A 114 -14.24 6.46 2.35
CA GLN A 114 -15.25 7.03 1.45
C GLN A 114 -16.44 7.64 2.20
N LYS A 115 -16.78 7.11 3.38
CA LYS A 115 -17.82 7.66 4.25
C LYS A 115 -17.36 8.92 4.99
N SER A 116 -16.12 8.95 5.48
CA SER A 116 -15.61 10.06 6.30
C SER A 116 -15.07 11.22 5.47
N VAL A 117 -14.56 10.95 4.27
CA VAL A 117 -13.99 11.94 3.35
C VAL A 117 -14.65 11.80 1.97
N PRO A 118 -15.80 12.46 1.76
CA PRO A 118 -16.44 12.50 0.45
C PRO A 118 -15.48 13.02 -0.62
N ASN A 119 -15.51 12.43 -1.82
CA ASN A 119 -14.63 12.76 -2.95
C ASN A 119 -13.14 12.51 -2.70
N THR A 120 -12.78 11.65 -1.75
CA THR A 120 -11.40 11.16 -1.64
C THR A 120 -10.89 10.63 -2.98
N ALA A 121 -9.67 10.99 -3.36
CA ALA A 121 -8.99 10.38 -4.51
C ALA A 121 -8.49 8.96 -4.18
N TRP A 122 -8.46 8.60 -2.90
CA TRP A 122 -8.04 7.29 -2.45
C TRP A 122 -9.08 6.23 -2.85
N ASN A 123 -8.61 5.15 -3.47
CA ASN A 123 -9.42 4.00 -3.80
C ASN A 123 -8.55 2.74 -3.80
N PHE A 124 -9.19 1.58 -3.69
CA PHE A 124 -8.53 0.28 -3.55
C PHE A 124 -8.46 -0.54 -4.85
N TRP A 125 -8.68 0.09 -6.00
CA TRP A 125 -8.80 -0.62 -7.28
C TRP A 125 -7.49 -1.19 -7.80
N LYS A 126 -6.35 -0.55 -7.51
CA LYS A 126 -5.03 -1.06 -7.92
C LYS A 126 -4.71 -2.36 -7.21
N GLU A 127 -4.93 -2.37 -5.90
CA GLU A 127 -4.74 -3.50 -5.01
C GLU A 127 -5.63 -4.66 -5.44
N ARG A 128 -6.92 -4.40 -5.72
CA ARG A 128 -7.83 -5.41 -6.29
C ARG A 128 -7.30 -6.01 -7.58
N LEU A 129 -6.89 -5.19 -8.54
CA LEU A 129 -6.36 -5.69 -9.82
C LEU A 129 -5.12 -6.54 -9.61
N ILE A 130 -4.15 -6.03 -8.86
CA ILE A 130 -2.88 -6.72 -8.58
C ILE A 130 -3.13 -8.05 -7.88
N HIS A 131 -4.05 -8.08 -6.92
CA HIS A 131 -4.45 -9.32 -6.24
C HIS A 131 -4.98 -10.37 -7.22
N ARG A 132 -5.91 -9.99 -8.11
CA ARG A 132 -6.45 -10.89 -9.15
C ARG A 132 -5.35 -11.39 -10.10
N VAL A 133 -4.40 -10.53 -10.47
CA VAL A 133 -3.25 -10.94 -11.28
C VAL A 133 -2.39 -11.98 -10.55
N LEU A 134 -2.08 -11.75 -9.27
CA LEU A 134 -1.26 -12.66 -8.46
C LEU A 134 -1.95 -14.01 -8.22
N LYS A 135 -3.29 -14.05 -8.14
CA LYS A 135 -4.09 -15.27 -8.06
C LYS A 135 -4.24 -16.02 -9.39
N GLY A 136 -3.75 -15.45 -10.50
CA GLY A 136 -3.94 -16.02 -11.84
C GLY A 136 -5.35 -15.82 -12.41
N GLU A 137 -6.17 -14.98 -11.79
CA GLU A 137 -7.58 -14.74 -12.13
C GLU A 137 -7.71 -13.68 -13.25
N ARG A 138 -7.18 -14.01 -14.43
CA ARG A 138 -6.97 -13.06 -15.52
C ARG A 138 -8.24 -12.34 -16.00
N ASN A 139 -9.36 -13.07 -16.12
CA ASN A 139 -10.63 -12.50 -16.60
C ASN A 139 -11.15 -11.42 -15.64
N GLN A 140 -10.98 -11.64 -14.34
CA GLN A 140 -11.41 -10.70 -13.30
C GLN A 140 -10.48 -9.48 -13.26
N ALA A 141 -9.17 -9.70 -13.40
CA ALA A 141 -8.20 -8.61 -13.55
C ALA A 141 -8.49 -7.74 -14.79
N MET A 142 -8.84 -8.37 -15.91
CA MET A 142 -9.20 -7.70 -17.17
C MET A 142 -10.46 -6.85 -17.00
N SER A 143 -11.51 -7.43 -16.40
CA SER A 143 -12.77 -6.75 -16.12
C SER A 143 -12.57 -5.49 -15.26
N ILE A 144 -11.70 -5.56 -14.23
CA ILE A 144 -11.31 -4.39 -13.43
C ILE A 144 -10.64 -3.34 -14.31
N ALA A 145 -9.62 -3.71 -15.10
CA ALA A 145 -8.92 -2.78 -15.96
C ALA A 145 -9.88 -2.04 -16.92
N GLU A 146 -10.76 -2.76 -17.61
CA GLU A 146 -11.72 -2.19 -18.55
C GLU A 146 -12.71 -1.23 -17.88
N THR A 147 -13.24 -1.64 -16.73
CA THR A 147 -14.16 -0.80 -15.94
C THR A 147 -13.49 0.50 -15.51
N ARG A 148 -12.23 0.45 -15.07
CA ARG A 148 -11.50 1.65 -14.63
C ARG A 148 -11.05 2.54 -15.78
N ILE A 149 -10.70 1.96 -16.94
CA ILE A 149 -10.44 2.72 -18.18
C ILE A 149 -11.68 3.49 -18.61
N ALA A 150 -12.85 2.84 -18.61
CA ALA A 150 -14.12 3.49 -18.97
C ALA A 150 -14.46 4.64 -17.99
N ALA A 151 -14.13 4.47 -16.72
CA ALA A 151 -14.27 5.51 -15.69
C ALA A 151 -13.20 6.62 -15.76
N ARG A 152 -12.27 6.58 -16.72
CA ARG A 152 -11.14 7.51 -16.87
C ARG A 152 -10.25 7.59 -15.62
N ASP A 153 -10.18 6.51 -14.87
CA ASP A 153 -9.30 6.41 -13.71
C ASP A 153 -7.87 6.15 -14.17
N SER A 154 -6.93 6.96 -13.70
CA SER A 154 -5.50 6.79 -14.02
C SER A 154 -4.80 5.74 -13.16
N GLY A 155 -5.39 5.37 -12.01
CA GLY A 155 -4.71 4.63 -10.95
C GLY A 155 -3.58 5.44 -10.30
N GLY A 156 -3.50 6.75 -10.54
CA GLY A 156 -2.44 7.62 -10.06
C GLY A 156 -1.10 7.46 -10.80
N PHE A 157 -1.06 6.73 -11.92
CA PHE A 157 0.15 6.56 -12.73
C PHE A 157 -0.15 6.76 -14.21
N ILE A 158 0.70 7.54 -14.89
CA ILE A 158 0.66 7.73 -16.34
C ILE A 158 2.09 7.58 -16.87
N ILE A 159 2.35 6.51 -17.63
CA ILE A 159 3.67 6.21 -18.20
C ILE A 159 3.54 6.11 -19.72
N GLY A 160 4.30 6.93 -20.45
CA GLY A 160 4.22 6.96 -21.92
C GLY A 160 2.82 7.26 -22.46
N GLY A 161 2.05 8.11 -21.78
CA GLY A 161 0.67 8.46 -22.14
C GLY A 161 -0.38 7.39 -21.78
N GLN A 162 0.00 6.29 -21.13
CA GLN A 162 -0.91 5.21 -20.73
C GLN A 162 -1.09 5.19 -19.21
N THR A 163 -2.33 5.06 -18.77
CA THR A 163 -2.70 4.87 -17.36
C THR A 163 -2.28 3.50 -16.83
N PHE A 164 -2.24 3.34 -15.50
CA PHE A 164 -2.01 2.04 -14.85
C PHE A 164 -2.91 0.92 -15.41
N TYR A 165 -4.19 1.20 -15.61
CA TYR A 165 -5.16 0.19 -16.09
C TYR A 165 -4.97 -0.14 -17.57
N GLN A 166 -4.58 0.82 -18.41
CA GLN A 166 -4.23 0.57 -19.82
C GLN A 166 -2.97 -0.31 -19.92
N LEU A 167 -1.94 0.00 -19.13
CA LEU A 167 -0.72 -0.80 -19.06
C LEU A 167 -1.01 -2.23 -18.59
N SER A 168 -1.84 -2.37 -17.54
CA SER A 168 -2.29 -3.67 -17.02
C SER A 168 -3.03 -4.47 -18.10
N GLN A 169 -3.99 -3.86 -18.80
CA GLN A 169 -4.74 -4.50 -19.88
C GLN A 169 -3.82 -5.02 -20.97
N ARG A 170 -2.84 -4.22 -21.40
CA ARG A 170 -1.87 -4.61 -22.44
C ARG A 170 -1.06 -5.84 -22.01
N GLN A 171 -0.55 -5.85 -20.78
CA GLN A 171 0.20 -6.98 -20.23
C GLN A 171 -0.67 -8.24 -20.10
N LEU A 172 -1.94 -8.06 -19.75
CA LEU A 172 -2.90 -9.16 -19.66
C LEU A 172 -3.24 -9.77 -21.04
N LYS A 173 -3.22 -8.97 -22.11
CA LYS A 173 -3.44 -9.45 -23.49
C LYS A 173 -2.20 -10.14 -24.08
N SER A 174 -0.99 -9.64 -23.82
CA SER A 174 0.24 -10.18 -24.41
C SER A 174 0.55 -11.62 -23.99
N HIS A 175 0.25 -11.98 -22.75
CA HIS A 175 0.41 -13.37 -22.25
C HIS A 175 -0.57 -14.36 -22.89
N THR A 176 -1.68 -13.91 -23.45
CA THR A 176 -2.65 -14.78 -24.14
C THR A 176 -2.16 -15.15 -25.54
N ALA A 177 -1.37 -14.27 -26.18
CA ALA A 177 -0.84 -14.50 -27.52
C ALA A 177 0.35 -15.48 -27.56
N SER A 178 0.99 -15.74 -26.42
CA SER A 178 2.18 -16.61 -26.30
C SER A 178 1.86 -18.07 -25.96
N ILE A 179 0.57 -18.45 -25.88
CA ILE A 179 0.09 -19.81 -25.61
C ILE A 179 -0.76 -20.34 -26.80
N GLY A 180 -0.74 -19.61 -27.93
CA GLY A 180 -1.42 -19.98 -29.17
C GLY A 180 -0.46 -20.54 -30.21
#